data_AF-U5MLV8-F1
#
_entry.id   AF-U5MLV8-F1
#
_cell.length_a   1.000
_cell.length_b   1.000
_cell.length_c   1.000
_cell.angle_alpha   90.00
_cell.angle_beta   90.00
_cell.angle_gamma   90.00
#
_symmetry.space_group_name_H-M   'P 1'
#
loop_
_entity.id
_entity.type
_entity.pdbx_description
1 polymer ?
#
loop_
_entity_poly.entity_id
_entity_poly.type
_entity_poly.pdbx_seq_one_letter_code
_entity_poly.pdbx_strand_id
1 'polypeptide(L)'
;MKDDFISYENLRISTYEVKFVKEMHIENCLNNHATLNLICILDDEMKDNCVQDTDQETPIEVFYEKEEAHFSLFNGVVTKVKVKVINYVYTLFIEAKSFDYKMDIEKKKRDFQNINMSTHELIDEVMKSYPNANYNINIPNEPIGEFILQYNETDYEFLKRIVSRYNQTLISEMELKNIYLYFGTPEKHVELKTQIVNYTISKTVHEYNDVKNNDVFDVLETDFITYKIRTQEILNLGENFDFKGRQFYIYKAVYTMEEGNLENIYELRAKGGLRSKRLFNMNVIGISINGSILEVKRDRVKVQLEINSDTDASIAYWFPYSTVAASKDGGGWYCMPEVGERIRLYCPTKDESKAFVINAIDTHEAKSGGGANEDRMSNPDNKSLKTDAGQEVKFTPNGVSIECSGGQAAVNLNKDGTIEITGQKNINIACAQNLSLKAGNEMTISAQKSVDILCESGSNVILSEADEILVNGTRVQNNG
;
A
#
# COMPACT_ATOMS: atom_id res chain seq x y z
N MET A 1 10.23 56.02 20.42
CA MET A 1 10.23 54.64 19.90
C MET A 1 9.11 54.60 18.90
N LYS A 2 9.40 54.42 17.61
CA LYS A 2 8.33 54.14 16.65
C LYS A 2 7.81 52.76 17.02
N ASP A 3 6.53 52.68 17.30
CA ASP A 3 5.85 51.43 17.61
C ASP A 3 6.01 50.48 16.43
N ASP A 4 6.64 49.33 16.68
CA ASP A 4 7.10 48.37 15.66
C ASP A 4 5.98 47.37 15.28
N PHE A 5 4.73 47.75 15.53
CA PHE A 5 3.55 46.89 15.46
C PHE A 5 3.03 46.73 14.03
N ILE A 6 2.67 45.49 13.67
CA ILE A 6 1.96 45.21 12.42
C ILE A 6 0.47 45.48 12.66
N SER A 7 0.01 46.65 12.22
CA SER A 7 -1.41 47.05 12.27
C SER A 7 -2.20 46.49 11.08
N TYR A 8 -3.53 46.35 11.23
CA TYR A 8 -4.44 46.00 10.12
C TYR A 8 -4.28 46.95 8.91
N GLU A 9 -3.84 48.19 9.14
CA GLU A 9 -3.62 49.18 8.08
C GLU A 9 -2.53 48.77 7.09
N ASN A 10 -1.62 47.88 7.49
CA ASN A 10 -0.52 47.38 6.65
C ASN A 10 -0.82 46.00 6.06
N LEU A 11 -1.89 45.32 6.51
CA LEU A 11 -2.26 43.98 6.05
C LEU A 11 -3.00 44.04 4.72
N ARG A 12 -2.60 43.21 3.76
CA ARG A 12 -3.15 43.14 2.41
C ARG A 12 -3.35 41.69 1.99
N ILE A 13 -4.20 41.51 0.98
CA ILE A 13 -4.36 40.23 0.29
C ILE A 13 -4.18 40.43 -1.22
N SER A 14 -3.63 39.42 -1.90
CA SER A 14 -3.32 39.52 -3.35
C SER A 14 -4.48 39.14 -4.27
N THR A 15 -5.44 38.34 -3.80
CA THR A 15 -6.46 37.70 -4.65
C THR A 15 -7.63 38.61 -4.99
N TYR A 16 -8.06 39.43 -4.03
CA TYR A 16 -9.26 40.25 -4.16
C TYR A 16 -8.92 41.68 -3.76
N GLU A 17 -9.43 42.63 -4.52
CA GLU A 17 -9.35 44.04 -4.15
C GLU A 17 -10.31 44.31 -2.98
N VAL A 18 -9.73 44.48 -1.79
CA VAL A 18 -10.48 44.71 -0.55
C VAL A 18 -10.15 46.09 0.00
N LYS A 19 -11.14 46.75 0.60
CA LYS A 19 -10.96 48.05 1.23
C LYS A 19 -10.07 47.95 2.47
N PHE A 20 -10.31 46.93 3.30
CA PHE A 20 -9.44 46.53 4.40
C PHE A 20 -9.78 45.13 4.91
N VAL A 21 -8.80 44.49 5.56
CA VAL A 21 -9.00 43.23 6.30
C VAL A 21 -9.50 43.58 7.70
N LYS A 22 -10.69 43.09 8.04
CA LYS A 22 -11.34 43.35 9.35
C LYS A 22 -10.86 42.35 10.40
N GLU A 23 -10.88 41.06 10.07
CA GLU A 23 -10.47 39.98 10.97
C GLU A 23 -9.58 38.99 10.20
N MET A 24 -8.52 38.53 10.84
CA MET A 24 -7.63 37.49 10.33
C MET A 24 -7.39 36.46 11.43
N HIS A 25 -7.42 35.20 11.04
CA HIS A 25 -7.04 34.08 11.88
C HIS A 25 -6.31 33.04 11.04
N ILE A 26 -5.01 32.88 11.30
CA ILE A 26 -4.20 31.82 10.73
C ILE A 26 -3.90 30.82 11.84
N GLU A 27 -4.10 29.54 11.59
CA GLU A 27 -3.70 28.46 12.50
C GLU A 27 -2.81 27.48 11.74
N ASN A 28 -1.62 27.21 12.28
CA ASN A 28 -0.70 26.21 11.79
C ASN A 28 -0.25 25.29 12.94
N CYS A 29 -0.25 23.99 12.71
CA CYS A 29 0.14 22.98 13.70
C CYS A 29 0.85 21.82 12.99
N LEU A 30 1.79 21.16 13.67
CA LEU A 30 2.48 20.00 13.09
C LEU A 30 1.49 18.96 12.56
N ASN A 31 1.84 18.29 11.45
CA ASN A 31 1.01 17.29 10.78
C ASN A 31 -0.36 17.82 10.28
N ASN A 32 -0.58 19.13 10.21
CA ASN A 32 -1.78 19.72 9.63
C ASN A 32 -1.39 20.78 8.60
N HIS A 33 -2.32 21.06 7.69
CA HIS A 33 -2.20 22.21 6.81
C HIS A 33 -2.38 23.50 7.62
N ALA A 34 -1.66 24.55 7.25
CA ALA A 34 -2.00 25.87 7.76
C ALA A 34 -3.36 26.27 7.20
N THR A 35 -4.20 26.83 8.06
CA THR A 35 -5.55 27.29 7.70
C THR A 35 -5.65 28.79 7.90
N LEU A 36 -6.37 29.45 7.00
CA LEU A 36 -6.61 30.88 7.02
C LEU A 36 -8.12 31.13 7.04
N ASN A 37 -8.55 32.01 7.92
CA ASN A 37 -9.88 32.59 7.92
C ASN A 37 -9.75 34.11 7.86
N LEU A 38 -10.41 34.73 6.89
CA LEU A 38 -10.44 36.18 6.72
C LEU A 38 -11.87 36.70 6.69
N ILE A 39 -12.05 37.89 7.26
CA ILE A 39 -13.22 38.74 7.05
C ILE A 39 -12.73 40.06 6.50
N CYS A 40 -13.15 40.40 5.28
CA CYS A 40 -12.75 41.62 4.59
C CYS A 40 -13.98 42.46 4.23
N ILE A 41 -13.79 43.77 4.13
CA ILE A 41 -14.80 44.68 3.59
C ILE A 41 -14.45 45.01 2.14
N LEU A 42 -15.41 44.82 1.25
CA LEU A 42 -15.27 45.13 -0.18
C LEU A 42 -15.67 46.57 -0.47
N ASP A 43 -15.17 47.10 -1.59
CA ASP A 43 -15.76 48.30 -2.20
C ASP A 43 -17.04 47.91 -2.96
N ASP A 44 -17.98 48.85 -3.08
CA ASP A 44 -19.34 48.62 -3.60
C ASP A 44 -19.37 48.20 -5.07
N GLU A 45 -18.23 48.23 -5.78
CA GLU A 45 -18.14 47.90 -7.20
C GLU A 45 -17.91 46.40 -7.50
N MET A 46 -17.47 45.58 -6.52
CA MET A 46 -16.96 44.21 -6.74
C MET A 46 -17.90 43.08 -6.24
N LYS A 47 -19.21 43.24 -6.45
CA LYS A 47 -20.28 42.55 -5.69
C LYS A 47 -20.30 41.01 -5.75
N ASP A 48 -20.18 40.45 -6.95
CA ASP A 48 -20.38 39.00 -7.20
C ASP A 48 -19.16 38.31 -7.85
N ASN A 49 -18.28 39.08 -8.47
CA ASN A 49 -17.12 38.56 -9.21
C ASN A 49 -16.20 37.74 -8.31
N CYS A 50 -15.96 38.16 -7.06
CA CYS A 50 -15.13 37.39 -6.14
C CYS A 50 -15.63 35.93 -5.97
N VAL A 51 -16.95 35.70 -6.01
CA VAL A 51 -17.51 34.35 -5.89
C VAL A 51 -17.46 33.61 -7.23
N GLN A 52 -17.73 34.31 -8.33
CA GLN A 52 -17.78 33.69 -9.68
C GLN A 52 -16.38 33.36 -10.23
N ASP A 53 -15.39 34.19 -9.93
CA ASP A 53 -14.01 34.07 -10.43
C ASP A 53 -13.16 33.13 -9.55
N THR A 54 -13.63 32.79 -8.35
CA THR A 54 -12.93 31.84 -7.49
C THR A 54 -13.17 30.41 -7.97
N ASP A 55 -12.09 29.75 -8.34
CA ASP A 55 -12.03 28.35 -8.73
C ASP A 55 -11.18 27.52 -7.74
N GLN A 56 -10.99 26.24 -8.07
CA GLN A 56 -10.23 25.29 -7.26
C GLN A 56 -8.73 25.60 -7.15
N GLU A 57 -8.17 26.43 -8.03
CA GLU A 57 -6.74 26.78 -8.08
C GLU A 57 -6.45 28.19 -7.57
N THR A 58 -7.49 28.96 -7.23
CA THR A 58 -7.40 30.38 -6.89
C THR A 58 -6.45 30.59 -5.71
N PRO A 59 -5.27 31.19 -5.94
CA PRO A 59 -4.27 31.37 -4.90
C PRO A 59 -4.64 32.55 -4.00
N ILE A 60 -4.19 32.50 -2.76
CA ILE A 60 -4.26 33.63 -1.84
C ILE A 60 -2.96 33.83 -1.09
N GLU A 61 -2.52 35.07 -1.06
CA GLU A 61 -1.42 35.54 -0.23
C GLU A 61 -1.97 36.57 0.76
N VAL A 62 -1.63 36.40 2.04
CA VAL A 62 -1.78 37.44 3.06
C VAL A 62 -0.39 37.95 3.39
N PHE A 63 -0.21 39.26 3.31
CA PHE A 63 1.08 39.89 3.49
C PHE A 63 0.93 41.24 4.19
N TYR A 64 2.04 41.75 4.71
CA TYR A 64 2.12 43.12 5.19
C TYR A 64 3.29 43.86 4.54
N GLU A 65 3.10 45.16 4.36
CA GLU A 65 4.14 46.06 3.87
C GLU A 65 4.72 46.87 5.03
N LYS A 66 6.04 46.89 5.14
CA LYS A 66 6.76 47.69 6.14
C LYS A 66 8.05 48.22 5.54
N GLU A 67 8.25 49.54 5.64
CA GLU A 67 9.46 50.20 5.11
C GLU A 67 9.73 49.86 3.62
N GLU A 68 8.68 49.86 2.80
CA GLU A 68 8.72 49.49 1.37
C GLU A 68 9.09 48.02 1.07
N ALA A 69 9.20 47.17 2.09
CA ALA A 69 9.41 45.73 1.93
C ALA A 69 8.12 44.92 2.10
N HIS A 70 7.99 43.86 1.29
CA HIS A 70 6.86 42.92 1.27
C HIS A 70 7.18 41.68 2.11
N PHE A 71 6.31 41.36 3.07
CA PHE A 71 6.47 40.20 3.95
C PHE A 71 5.21 39.34 3.94
N SER A 72 5.33 38.13 3.39
CA SER A 72 4.24 37.16 3.33
C SER A 72 4.03 36.49 4.69
N LEU A 73 2.78 36.42 5.14
CA LEU A 73 2.37 35.70 6.36
C LEU A 73 1.72 34.35 6.03
N PHE A 74 1.05 34.27 4.87
CA PHE A 74 0.36 33.07 4.44
C PHE A 74 0.26 33.03 2.92
N ASN A 75 0.49 31.85 2.35
CA ASN A 75 0.34 31.52 0.95
C ASN A 75 -0.42 30.20 0.84
N GLY A 76 -1.49 30.18 0.04
CA GLY A 76 -2.31 28.99 -0.09
C GLY A 76 -3.34 29.08 -1.21
N VAL A 77 -4.36 28.23 -1.11
CA VAL A 77 -5.49 28.18 -2.03
C VAL A 77 -6.80 28.41 -1.29
N VAL A 78 -7.69 29.17 -1.92
CA VAL A 78 -9.03 29.43 -1.38
C VAL A 78 -9.83 28.13 -1.41
N THR A 79 -10.33 27.72 -0.25
CA THR A 79 -11.19 26.54 -0.10
C THR A 79 -12.67 26.88 0.02
N LYS A 80 -12.97 28.12 0.41
CA LYS A 80 -14.34 28.63 0.51
C LYS A 80 -14.34 30.14 0.44
N VAL A 81 -15.29 30.67 -0.33
CA VAL A 81 -15.53 32.10 -0.44
C VAL A 81 -17.02 32.39 -0.24
N LYS A 82 -17.35 33.47 0.46
CA LYS A 82 -18.73 33.89 0.71
C LYS A 82 -18.82 35.40 0.84
N VAL A 83 -19.76 36.00 0.12
CA VAL A 83 -20.11 37.42 0.30
C VAL A 83 -21.42 37.54 1.08
N LYS A 84 -21.46 38.43 2.07
CA LYS A 84 -22.67 38.80 2.83
C LYS A 84 -22.91 40.29 2.68
N VAL A 85 -24.13 40.67 2.30
CA VAL A 85 -24.52 42.07 2.14
C VAL A 85 -25.56 42.43 3.18
N ILE A 86 -25.28 43.45 4.00
CA ILE A 86 -26.24 44.03 4.97
C ILE A 86 -26.17 45.55 4.85
N ASN A 87 -27.29 46.23 4.60
CA ASN A 87 -27.37 47.69 4.50
C ASN A 87 -26.31 48.28 3.56
N TYR A 88 -26.11 47.67 2.38
CA TYR A 88 -25.09 48.03 1.39
C TYR A 88 -23.63 47.82 1.83
N VAL A 89 -23.37 47.21 2.99
CA VAL A 89 -22.01 46.82 3.39
C VAL A 89 -21.73 45.41 2.88
N TYR A 90 -20.75 45.29 1.97
CA TYR A 90 -20.30 44.03 1.40
C TYR A 90 -19.18 43.45 2.25
N THR A 91 -19.45 42.31 2.90
CA THR A 91 -18.48 41.58 3.73
C THR A 91 -18.09 40.28 3.03
N LEU A 92 -16.80 40.14 2.72
CA LEU A 92 -16.21 38.93 2.15
C LEU A 92 -15.65 38.04 3.26
N PHE A 93 -15.98 36.75 3.21
CA PHE A 93 -15.47 35.71 4.08
C PHE A 93 -14.66 34.73 3.23
N ILE A 94 -13.42 34.47 3.63
CA ILE A 94 -12.51 33.57 2.91
C ILE A 94 -12.01 32.52 3.90
N GLU A 95 -12.10 31.25 3.52
CA GLU A 95 -11.36 30.15 4.15
C GLU A 95 -10.36 29.62 3.13
N ALA A 96 -9.11 29.44 3.54
CA ALA A 96 -8.04 28.93 2.69
C ALA A 96 -7.12 27.97 3.44
N LYS A 97 -6.40 27.15 2.69
CA LYS A 97 -5.38 26.23 3.21
C LYS A 97 -4.04 26.45 2.50
N SER A 98 -2.93 26.21 3.19
CA SER A 98 -1.59 26.30 2.60
C SER A 98 -1.43 25.36 1.40
N PHE A 99 -0.47 25.66 0.52
CA PHE A 99 -0.35 25.00 -0.78
C PHE A 99 -0.19 23.48 -0.71
N ASP A 100 0.37 22.93 0.37
CA ASP A 100 0.49 21.49 0.62
C ASP A 100 -0.87 20.78 0.70
N TYR A 101 -1.97 21.51 0.91
CA TYR A 101 -3.33 20.97 0.79
C TYR A 101 -3.60 20.37 -0.60
N LYS A 102 -2.94 20.84 -1.66
CA LYS A 102 -3.05 20.23 -3.00
C LYS A 102 -2.60 18.76 -3.03
N MET A 103 -1.80 18.34 -2.06
CA MET A 103 -1.37 16.95 -1.88
C MET A 103 -2.39 16.10 -1.11
N ASP A 104 -3.44 16.71 -0.56
CA ASP A 104 -4.47 16.09 0.29
C ASP A 104 -5.88 16.10 -0.34
N ILE A 105 -5.96 16.25 -1.67
CA ILE A 105 -7.24 16.29 -2.41
C ILE A 105 -7.59 14.92 -2.99
N GLU A 106 -6.65 14.29 -3.69
CA GLU A 106 -6.88 13.04 -4.41
C GLU A 106 -6.26 11.85 -3.67
N LYS A 107 -7.06 10.80 -3.48
CA LYS A 107 -6.58 9.51 -2.96
C LYS A 107 -5.88 8.73 -4.05
N LYS A 108 -4.69 8.23 -3.75
CA LYS A 108 -3.85 7.48 -4.69
C LYS A 108 -3.64 6.03 -4.26
N LYS A 109 -3.10 5.27 -5.20
CA LYS A 109 -2.63 3.91 -5.00
C LYS A 109 -1.25 3.77 -5.62
N ARG A 110 -0.27 3.31 -4.85
CA ARG A 110 1.09 3.00 -5.30
C ARG A 110 1.63 1.84 -4.49
N ASP A 111 2.34 0.92 -5.13
CA ASP A 111 3.01 -0.18 -4.45
C ASP A 111 4.54 -0.05 -4.56
N PHE A 112 5.21 -0.04 -3.41
CA PHE A 112 6.67 0.05 -3.31
C PHE A 112 7.21 -1.30 -2.87
N GLN A 113 7.62 -2.09 -3.88
CA GLN A 113 8.09 -3.46 -3.67
C GLN A 113 9.62 -3.58 -3.51
N ASN A 114 10.38 -2.60 -4.00
CA ASN A 114 11.84 -2.61 -3.87
C ASN A 114 12.26 -2.25 -2.43
N ILE A 115 12.48 -3.25 -1.59
CA ILE A 115 12.86 -3.03 -0.18
C ILE A 115 14.23 -2.37 0.01
N ASN A 116 15.07 -2.38 -1.03
CA ASN A 116 16.38 -1.74 -1.02
C ASN A 116 16.32 -0.26 -1.43
N MET A 117 15.18 0.20 -1.98
CA MET A 117 14.93 1.63 -2.18
C MET A 117 14.98 2.32 -0.83
N SER A 118 15.62 3.47 -0.79
CA SER A 118 15.73 4.27 0.41
C SER A 118 14.45 5.06 0.69
N THR A 119 14.23 5.41 1.96
CA THR A 119 13.11 6.28 2.34
C THR A 119 13.15 7.63 1.62
N HIS A 120 14.34 8.16 1.31
CA HIS A 120 14.47 9.43 0.59
C HIS A 120 14.04 9.27 -0.87
N GLU A 121 14.48 8.21 -1.56
CA GLU A 121 14.04 7.91 -2.94
C GLU A 121 12.52 7.68 -3.02
N LEU A 122 11.92 7.06 -2.00
CA LEU A 122 10.46 6.90 -1.92
C LEU A 122 9.75 8.26 -1.83
N ILE A 123 10.25 9.17 -0.97
CA ILE A 123 9.71 10.53 -0.87
C ILE A 123 9.86 11.26 -2.20
N ASP A 124 11.03 11.19 -2.83
CA ASP A 124 11.31 11.80 -4.13
C ASP A 124 10.33 11.29 -5.20
N GLU A 125 10.05 9.98 -5.24
CA GLU A 125 9.09 9.37 -6.16
C GLU A 125 7.68 9.96 -6.02
N VAL A 126 7.22 10.17 -4.79
CA VAL A 126 5.92 10.82 -4.54
C VAL A 126 5.97 12.30 -4.96
N MET A 127 7.05 13.00 -4.63
CA MET A 127 7.23 14.42 -4.90
C MET A 127 7.37 14.75 -6.39
N LYS A 128 7.71 13.79 -7.27
CA LYS A 128 7.70 13.98 -8.74
C LYS A 128 6.35 14.45 -9.29
N SER A 129 5.25 14.16 -8.59
CA SER A 129 3.91 14.64 -8.97
C SER A 129 3.75 16.16 -8.77
N TYR A 130 4.69 16.82 -8.10
CA TYR A 130 4.65 18.22 -7.69
C TYR A 130 5.95 18.95 -8.07
N PRO A 131 6.20 19.24 -9.37
CA PRO A 131 7.50 19.72 -9.86
C PRO A 131 7.94 21.09 -9.31
N ASN A 132 7.00 21.91 -8.82
CA ASN A 132 7.29 23.21 -8.21
C ASN A 132 7.37 23.15 -6.68
N ALA A 133 7.23 21.96 -6.08
CA ALA A 133 7.38 21.77 -4.65
C ALA A 133 8.86 21.79 -4.26
N ASN A 134 9.14 22.29 -3.06
CA ASN A 134 10.45 22.23 -2.44
C ASN A 134 10.33 21.53 -1.08
N TYR A 135 11.36 20.81 -0.67
CA TYR A 135 11.31 20.08 0.58
C TYR A 135 12.69 19.79 1.15
N ASN A 136 12.74 19.65 2.47
CA ASN A 136 13.92 19.20 3.18
C ASN A 136 13.60 17.90 3.94
N ILE A 137 14.51 16.94 3.83
CA ILE A 137 14.38 15.65 4.51
C ILE A 137 15.29 15.63 5.74
N ASN A 138 14.67 15.63 6.92
CA ASN A 138 15.31 15.64 8.24
C ASN A 138 15.14 14.30 8.98
N ILE A 139 14.88 13.23 8.23
CA ILE A 139 14.82 11.84 8.70
C ILE A 139 16.00 11.02 8.15
N PRO A 140 16.40 9.91 8.80
CA PRO A 140 17.45 9.02 8.29
C PRO A 140 17.21 8.55 6.85
N ASN A 141 18.30 8.41 6.10
CA ASN A 141 18.28 7.81 4.76
C ASN A 141 18.68 6.34 4.85
N GLU A 142 17.70 5.45 4.85
CA GLU A 142 17.89 4.01 4.99
C GLU A 142 16.94 3.25 4.06
N PRO A 143 17.24 1.98 3.72
CA PRO A 143 16.33 1.14 2.95
C PRO A 143 14.97 1.02 3.63
N ILE A 144 13.88 1.05 2.85
CA ILE A 144 12.53 0.91 3.40
C ILE A 144 12.34 -0.45 4.10
N GLY A 145 13.06 -1.49 3.64
CA GLY A 145 13.19 -2.78 4.31
C GLY A 145 11.96 -3.70 4.24
N GLU A 146 10.81 -3.19 3.83
CA GLU A 146 9.55 -3.91 3.77
C GLU A 146 8.70 -3.42 2.60
N PHE A 147 7.68 -4.21 2.24
CA PHE A 147 6.66 -3.80 1.28
C PHE A 147 5.87 -2.61 1.85
N ILE A 148 5.76 -1.52 1.07
CA ILE A 148 4.95 -0.35 1.44
C ILE A 148 3.86 -0.16 0.39
N LEU A 149 2.63 0.03 0.86
CA LEU A 149 1.47 0.24 0.01
C LEU A 149 0.82 1.58 0.37
N GLN A 150 0.76 2.50 -0.59
CA GLN A 150 -0.19 3.61 -0.55
C GLN A 150 -1.50 3.08 -1.11
N TYR A 151 -2.57 3.08 -0.31
CA TYR A 151 -3.87 2.58 -0.76
C TYR A 151 -4.99 3.45 -0.21
N ASN A 152 -5.69 4.15 -1.11
CA ASN A 152 -6.77 5.07 -0.76
C ASN A 152 -6.33 6.12 0.29
N GLU A 153 -5.06 6.52 0.23
CA GLU A 153 -4.46 7.62 0.99
C GLU A 153 -4.07 8.71 0.00
N THR A 154 -4.18 9.96 0.41
CA THR A 154 -3.58 11.07 -0.34
C THR A 154 -2.05 11.04 -0.27
N ASP A 155 -1.37 11.86 -1.06
CA ASP A 155 0.08 11.97 -0.98
C ASP A 155 0.51 12.59 0.35
N TYR A 156 -0.27 13.53 0.88
CA TYR A 156 -0.01 14.12 2.19
C TYR A 156 -0.17 13.11 3.34
N GLU A 157 -1.26 12.33 3.34
CA GLU A 157 -1.50 11.26 4.33
C GLU A 157 -0.39 10.21 4.28
N PHE A 158 -0.03 9.77 3.07
CA PHE A 158 1.02 8.79 2.86
C PHE A 158 2.37 9.28 3.37
N LEU A 159 2.79 10.48 2.98
CA LEU A 159 4.06 11.07 3.40
C LEU A 159 4.13 11.30 4.91
N LYS A 160 3.03 11.75 5.51
CA LYS A 160 2.89 11.87 6.97
C LYS A 160 3.06 10.52 7.66
N ARG A 161 2.52 9.45 7.07
CA ARG A 161 2.73 8.07 7.56
C ARG A 161 4.18 7.61 7.40
N ILE A 162 4.85 7.93 6.30
CA ILE A 162 6.27 7.60 6.10
C ILE A 162 7.16 8.25 7.17
N VAL A 163 7.03 9.55 7.41
CA VAL A 163 7.84 10.23 8.45
C VAL A 163 7.54 9.73 9.86
N SER A 164 6.30 9.28 10.11
CA SER A 164 5.91 8.73 11.41
C SER A 164 6.65 7.44 11.79
N ARG A 165 7.24 6.72 10.82
CA ARG A 165 8.11 5.55 11.08
C ARG A 165 9.35 5.94 11.90
N TYR A 166 9.75 7.21 11.84
CA TYR A 166 10.89 7.79 12.55
C TYR A 166 10.47 8.61 13.79
N ASN A 167 9.19 8.51 14.18
CA ASN A 167 8.55 9.39 15.16
C ASN A 167 8.70 10.88 14.84
N GLN A 168 8.74 11.22 13.55
CA GLN A 168 8.88 12.58 13.05
C GLN A 168 7.55 13.11 12.50
N THR A 169 7.46 14.41 12.31
CA THR A 169 6.28 15.11 11.79
C THR A 169 6.53 15.67 10.41
N LEU A 170 5.46 15.83 9.64
CA LEU A 170 5.44 16.63 8.43
C LEU A 170 5.10 18.07 8.80
N ILE A 171 5.91 19.03 8.37
CA ILE A 171 5.72 20.46 8.65
C ILE A 171 5.55 21.21 7.34
N SER A 172 4.49 22.00 7.26
CA SER A 172 4.16 22.81 6.09
C SER A 172 4.59 24.25 6.31
N GLU A 173 5.36 24.78 5.37
CA GLU A 173 5.81 26.17 5.38
C GLU A 173 4.80 27.03 4.60
N MET A 174 4.23 28.02 5.28
CA MET A 174 3.09 28.80 4.75
C MET A 174 3.50 30.18 4.23
N GLU A 175 4.70 30.66 4.53
CA GLU A 175 5.17 31.98 4.07
C GLU A 175 5.66 31.96 2.62
N LEU A 176 5.92 30.78 2.05
CA LEU A 176 6.52 30.62 0.73
C LEU A 176 5.47 30.39 -0.36
N LYS A 177 5.79 30.84 -1.58
CA LYS A 177 5.03 30.51 -2.78
C LYS A 177 5.30 29.05 -3.16
N ASN A 178 4.25 28.32 -3.55
CA ASN A 178 4.25 26.86 -3.82
C ASN A 178 4.30 25.98 -2.56
N ILE A 179 4.31 24.67 -2.77
CA ILE A 179 4.39 23.66 -1.70
C ILE A 179 5.81 23.67 -1.13
N TYR A 180 5.94 23.85 0.18
CA TYR A 180 7.21 23.71 0.87
C TYR A 180 7.04 22.88 2.15
N LEU A 181 7.80 21.79 2.27
CA LEU A 181 7.64 20.79 3.33
C LEU A 181 8.97 20.47 4.05
N TYR A 182 8.88 20.23 5.35
CA TYR A 182 9.94 19.57 6.12
C TYR A 182 9.48 18.17 6.55
N PHE A 183 10.23 17.16 6.12
CA PHE A 183 10.05 15.77 6.55
C PHE A 183 10.88 15.55 7.81
N GLY A 184 10.29 15.85 8.96
CA GLY A 184 10.93 15.88 10.27
C GLY A 184 11.29 17.29 10.76
N THR A 185 11.71 17.39 12.02
CA THR A 185 12.00 18.68 12.65
C THR A 185 13.25 19.33 12.03
N PRO A 186 13.15 20.53 11.46
CA PRO A 186 14.31 21.26 10.97
C PRO A 186 15.11 21.90 12.11
N GLU A 187 16.40 22.15 11.88
CA GLU A 187 17.25 22.93 12.79
C GLU A 187 17.29 24.40 12.36
N LYS A 188 16.22 25.14 12.66
CA LYS A 188 16.09 26.57 12.39
C LYS A 188 16.13 27.37 13.69
N HIS A 189 17.32 27.80 14.11
CA HIS A 189 17.45 28.66 15.29
C HIS A 189 17.09 30.12 14.95
N VAL A 190 16.29 30.75 15.80
CA VAL A 190 15.88 32.16 15.67
C VAL A 190 16.24 32.95 16.93
N GLU A 191 16.75 34.17 16.74
CA GLU A 191 17.03 35.10 17.82
C GLU A 191 15.84 36.03 18.03
N LEU A 192 15.18 35.93 19.19
CA LEU A 192 14.06 36.80 19.53
C LEU A 192 14.53 38.24 19.74
N LYS A 193 13.83 39.18 19.12
CA LYS A 193 14.07 40.62 19.25
C LYS A 193 13.46 41.19 20.54
N THR A 194 12.45 40.52 21.08
CA THR A 194 11.69 40.94 22.25
C THR A 194 11.76 39.91 23.36
N GLN A 195 11.75 40.40 24.61
CA GLN A 195 11.77 39.53 25.77
C GLN A 195 10.36 39.02 26.09
N ILE A 196 10.19 37.69 26.07
CA ILE A 196 8.94 37.05 26.50
C ILE A 196 8.87 37.03 28.03
N VAL A 197 7.92 37.79 28.59
CA VAL A 197 7.69 37.86 30.05
C VAL A 197 6.45 37.12 30.51
N ASN A 198 5.40 37.08 29.69
CA ASN A 198 4.11 36.46 30.01
C ASN A 198 3.96 35.12 29.28
N TYR A 199 3.64 34.06 30.02
CA TYR A 199 3.41 32.73 29.46
C TYR A 199 2.50 31.89 30.36
N THR A 200 1.84 30.91 29.76
CA THR A 200 1.16 29.84 30.48
C THR A 200 1.95 28.55 30.30
N ILE A 201 2.08 27.76 31.38
CA ILE A 201 2.71 26.45 31.34
C ILE A 201 1.66 25.37 31.62
N SER A 202 1.64 24.34 30.79
CA SER A 202 0.75 23.18 30.97
C SER A 202 1.50 21.89 30.67
N LYS A 203 0.91 20.76 31.09
CA LYS A 203 1.46 19.43 30.85
C LYS A 203 0.36 18.44 30.53
N THR A 204 0.48 17.72 29.41
CA THR A 204 -0.51 16.73 28.99
C THR A 204 -0.10 15.34 29.48
N VAL A 205 -0.40 15.03 30.75
CA VAL A 205 -0.02 13.74 31.38
C VAL A 205 -0.64 12.53 30.67
N HIS A 206 -1.84 12.69 30.12
CA HIS A 206 -2.49 11.63 29.35
C HIS A 206 -1.71 11.28 28.06
N GLU A 207 -1.26 12.30 27.32
CA GLU A 207 -0.47 12.13 26.09
C GLU A 207 0.87 11.42 26.38
N TYR A 208 1.54 11.81 27.47
CA TYR A 208 2.75 11.11 27.93
C TYR A 208 2.50 9.63 28.22
N ASN A 209 1.45 9.32 28.99
CA ASN A 209 1.13 7.95 29.36
C ASN A 209 0.73 7.11 28.13
N ASP A 210 0.02 7.68 27.17
CA ASP A 210 -0.34 6.98 25.93
C ASP A 210 0.91 6.64 25.12
N VAL A 211 1.74 7.64 24.81
CA VAL A 211 2.94 7.47 23.97
C VAL A 211 3.95 6.51 24.61
N LYS A 212 4.21 6.65 25.91
CA LYS A 212 5.17 5.79 26.64
C LYS A 212 4.78 4.32 26.63
N ASN A 213 3.48 4.03 26.73
CA ASN A 213 2.99 2.66 26.86
C ASN A 213 2.68 2.01 25.50
N ASN A 214 2.45 2.80 24.44
CA ASN A 214 1.94 2.28 23.17
C ASN A 214 2.83 2.55 21.95
N ASP A 215 3.70 3.58 21.96
CA ASP A 215 4.37 4.06 20.74
C ASP A 215 5.90 4.15 20.86
N VAL A 216 6.41 4.94 21.81
CA VAL A 216 7.84 5.29 21.91
C VAL A 216 8.34 5.08 23.34
N PHE A 217 9.28 4.15 23.51
CA PHE A 217 9.79 3.78 24.84
C PHE A 217 10.68 4.87 25.48
N ASP A 218 11.36 5.69 24.67
CA ASP A 218 12.35 6.67 25.12
C ASP A 218 11.84 8.12 25.09
N VAL A 219 10.63 8.36 25.60
CA VAL A 219 10.07 9.71 25.78
C VAL A 219 10.22 10.22 27.20
N LEU A 220 10.59 11.50 27.35
CA LEU A 220 10.69 12.14 28.65
C LEU A 220 9.35 12.77 29.01
N GLU A 221 8.99 12.71 30.29
CA GLU A 221 7.76 13.37 30.77
C GLU A 221 7.81 14.90 30.52
N THR A 222 9.01 15.48 30.44
CA THR A 222 9.25 16.89 30.11
C THR A 222 8.97 17.25 28.66
N ASP A 223 8.93 16.28 27.75
CA ASP A 223 8.60 16.50 26.33
C ASP A 223 7.14 16.94 26.15
N PHE A 224 6.27 16.59 27.10
CA PHE A 224 4.83 16.90 27.10
C PHE A 224 4.49 18.17 27.89
N ILE A 225 5.50 18.98 28.23
CA ILE A 225 5.31 20.31 28.80
C ILE A 225 5.16 21.30 27.63
N THR A 226 4.05 22.03 27.62
CA THR A 226 3.79 23.07 26.64
C THR A 226 3.90 24.44 27.31
N TYR A 227 4.65 25.35 26.70
CA TYR A 227 4.62 26.77 27.03
C TYR A 227 3.79 27.51 26.01
N LYS A 228 2.72 28.18 26.44
CA LYS A 228 1.93 29.07 25.60
C LYS A 228 2.40 30.50 25.81
N ILE A 229 2.96 31.10 24.77
CA ILE A 229 3.49 32.47 24.78
C ILE A 229 2.65 33.35 23.86
N ARG A 230 2.76 34.67 24.05
CA ARG A 230 2.23 35.68 23.14
C ARG A 230 3.33 36.66 22.77
N THR A 231 3.45 36.96 21.48
CA THR A 231 4.41 37.93 20.93
C THR A 231 3.90 38.45 19.60
N GLN A 232 4.42 39.57 19.15
CA GLN A 232 4.14 40.15 17.83
C GLN A 232 5.24 39.79 16.82
N GLU A 233 6.31 39.13 17.28
CA GLU A 233 7.30 38.54 16.38
C GLU A 233 6.68 37.39 15.59
N ILE A 234 7.00 37.34 14.30
CA ILE A 234 6.58 36.27 13.39
C ILE A 234 7.59 35.15 13.49
N LEU A 235 7.12 34.02 14.01
CA LEU A 235 7.84 32.75 14.12
C LEU A 235 7.04 31.68 13.41
N ASN A 236 7.71 30.67 12.86
CA ASN A 236 7.12 29.59 12.07
C ASN A 236 7.26 28.23 12.74
N LEU A 237 6.46 27.26 12.29
CA LEU A 237 6.53 25.90 12.83
C LEU A 237 7.92 25.30 12.66
N GLY A 238 8.39 24.60 13.70
CA GLY A 238 9.70 23.94 13.69
C GLY A 238 10.90 24.89 13.89
N GLU A 239 10.71 26.21 13.89
CA GLU A 239 11.73 27.14 14.38
C GLU A 239 11.95 26.95 15.89
N ASN A 240 13.16 27.25 16.35
CA ASN A 240 13.56 27.06 17.73
C ASN A 240 14.35 28.24 18.30
N PHE A 241 14.22 28.46 19.60
CA PHE A 241 14.95 29.49 20.32
C PHE A 241 15.14 29.07 21.78
N ASP A 242 16.09 29.73 22.45
CA ASP A 242 16.32 29.52 23.88
C ASP A 242 15.30 30.28 24.71
N PHE A 243 14.56 29.54 25.54
CA PHE A 243 13.61 30.09 26.49
C PHE A 243 13.78 29.43 27.85
N LYS A 244 13.96 30.25 28.90
CA LYS A 244 14.17 29.76 30.28
C LYS A 244 15.38 28.81 30.40
N GLY A 245 16.45 29.07 29.64
CA GLY A 245 17.69 28.28 29.67
C GLY A 245 17.59 26.90 29.03
N ARG A 246 16.58 26.68 28.17
CA ARG A 246 16.42 25.47 27.37
C ARG A 246 15.96 25.83 25.96
N GLN A 247 16.31 24.99 24.99
CA GLN A 247 15.85 25.14 23.62
C GLN A 247 14.41 24.61 23.47
N PHE A 248 13.54 25.44 22.92
CA PHE A 248 12.14 25.10 22.62
C PHE A 248 11.85 25.33 21.15
N TYR A 249 10.88 24.59 20.62
CA TYR A 249 10.46 24.63 19.22
C TYR A 249 8.99 25.04 19.12
N ILE A 250 8.63 25.76 18.06
CA ILE A 250 7.25 26.10 17.75
C ILE A 250 6.49 24.82 17.33
N TYR A 251 5.57 24.37 18.19
CA TYR A 251 4.70 23.22 17.95
C TYR A 251 3.37 23.62 17.29
N LYS A 252 2.81 24.76 17.72
CA LYS A 252 1.59 25.34 17.15
C LYS A 252 1.73 26.85 17.09
N ALA A 253 1.23 27.43 16.02
CA ALA A 253 1.21 28.87 15.79
C ALA A 253 -0.21 29.33 15.44
N VAL A 254 -0.66 30.39 16.10
CA VAL A 254 -1.92 31.08 15.80
C VAL A 254 -1.63 32.56 15.62
N TYR A 255 -2.01 33.13 14.48
CA TYR A 255 -1.80 34.53 14.15
C TYR A 255 -3.17 35.19 14.05
N THR A 256 -3.42 36.23 14.82
CA THR A 256 -4.73 36.88 14.87
C THR A 256 -4.62 38.38 15.07
N MET A 257 -5.71 39.11 14.82
CA MET A 257 -5.77 40.54 15.03
C MET A 257 -6.49 40.83 16.36
N GLU A 258 -5.80 41.44 17.32
CA GLU A 258 -6.38 41.91 18.58
C GLU A 258 -6.19 43.41 18.71
N GLU A 259 -7.28 44.13 19.01
CA GLU A 259 -7.28 45.60 19.15
C GLU A 259 -6.61 46.34 17.97
N GLY A 260 -6.66 45.74 16.77
CA GLY A 260 -6.11 46.30 15.54
C GLY A 260 -4.64 45.94 15.25
N ASN A 261 -3.96 45.19 16.12
CA ASN A 261 -2.58 44.75 15.93
C ASN A 261 -2.50 43.23 15.74
N LEU A 262 -1.51 42.79 14.97
CA LEU A 262 -1.18 41.38 14.82
C LEU A 262 -0.59 40.84 16.12
N GLU A 263 -1.27 39.87 16.70
CA GLU A 263 -0.86 39.14 17.89
C GLU A 263 -0.69 37.66 17.56
N ASN A 264 0.47 37.11 17.91
CA ASN A 264 0.80 35.72 17.65
C ASN A 264 0.84 34.94 18.95
N ILE A 265 0.23 33.76 18.93
CA ILE A 265 0.13 32.85 20.05
C ILE A 265 0.82 31.57 19.66
N TYR A 266 1.89 31.23 20.37
CA TYR A 266 2.67 30.03 20.10
C TYR A 266 2.57 29.04 21.24
N GLU A 267 2.46 27.77 20.89
CA GLU A 267 2.71 26.67 21.82
C GLU A 267 4.09 26.10 21.54
N LEU A 268 4.93 26.08 22.57
CA LEU A 268 6.32 25.66 22.50
C LEU A 268 6.49 24.32 23.20
N ARG A 269 7.26 23.42 22.61
CA ARG A 269 7.66 22.13 23.21
C ARG A 269 9.15 21.89 23.07
N ALA A 270 9.71 21.06 23.95
CA ALA A 270 11.07 20.54 23.74
C ALA A 270 11.09 19.69 22.47
N LYS A 271 12.28 19.46 21.89
CA LYS A 271 12.42 18.70 20.64
C LYS A 271 11.73 17.32 20.68
N GLY A 272 11.84 16.60 21.80
CA GLY A 272 11.17 15.31 21.99
C GLY A 272 9.64 15.39 21.96
N GLY A 273 9.08 16.56 22.30
CA GLY A 273 7.64 16.84 22.32
C GLY A 273 7.01 17.13 20.96
N LEU A 274 7.84 17.25 19.91
CA LEU A 274 7.38 17.35 18.52
C LEU A 274 7.18 15.98 17.88
N ARG A 275 7.61 14.90 18.55
CA ARG A 275 7.55 13.55 17.98
C ARG A 275 6.10 13.14 17.69
N SER A 276 5.92 12.40 16.59
CA SER A 276 4.63 11.82 16.24
C SER A 276 4.58 10.32 16.56
N LYS A 277 3.40 9.81 16.88
CA LYS A 277 3.16 8.36 16.96
C LYS A 277 3.26 7.73 15.59
N ARG A 278 3.57 6.42 15.53
CA ARG A 278 3.59 5.70 14.25
C ARG A 278 2.17 5.60 13.70
N LEU A 279 1.99 6.06 12.47
CA LEU A 279 0.73 5.96 11.73
C LEU A 279 0.73 4.70 10.87
N PHE A 280 -0.46 4.20 10.60
CA PHE A 280 -0.69 3.04 9.74
C PHE A 280 -1.84 3.35 8.79
N ASN A 281 -1.81 2.78 7.58
CA ASN A 281 -2.93 2.88 6.66
C ASN A 281 -4.02 1.91 7.12
N MET A 282 -5.09 2.44 7.72
CA MET A 282 -6.18 1.59 8.20
C MET A 282 -7.09 1.09 7.06
N ASN A 283 -7.02 1.70 5.87
CA ASN A 283 -7.80 1.32 4.70
C ASN A 283 -7.31 0.03 4.04
N VAL A 284 -6.12 -0.49 4.41
CA VAL A 284 -5.60 -1.76 3.87
C VAL A 284 -6.14 -2.99 4.60
N ILE A 285 -6.79 -2.84 5.75
CA ILE A 285 -7.20 -3.99 6.54
C ILE A 285 -8.29 -4.78 5.81
N GLY A 286 -7.99 -6.03 5.49
CA GLY A 286 -8.92 -6.97 4.88
C GLY A 286 -9.10 -6.79 3.37
N ILE A 287 -8.32 -5.92 2.72
CA ILE A 287 -8.43 -5.74 1.26
C ILE A 287 -7.75 -6.88 0.50
N SER A 288 -8.19 -7.07 -0.74
CA SER A 288 -7.48 -7.86 -1.74
C SER A 288 -7.22 -7.01 -2.97
N ILE A 289 -5.98 -7.02 -3.45
CA ILE A 289 -5.57 -6.32 -4.67
C ILE A 289 -5.28 -7.36 -5.74
N ASN A 290 -5.91 -7.24 -6.90
CA ASN A 290 -5.64 -8.13 -8.02
C ASN A 290 -4.23 -7.92 -8.58
N GLY A 291 -3.68 -8.97 -9.18
CA GLY A 291 -2.38 -8.92 -9.83
C GLY A 291 -2.10 -10.20 -10.61
N SER A 292 -0.88 -10.36 -11.07
CA SER A 292 -0.39 -11.58 -11.72
C SER A 292 0.97 -12.00 -11.18
N ILE A 293 1.30 -13.28 -11.34
CA ILE A 293 2.60 -13.83 -10.94
C ILE A 293 3.69 -13.40 -11.93
N LEU A 294 4.77 -12.84 -11.40
CA LEU A 294 6.00 -12.53 -12.15
C LEU A 294 7.03 -13.66 -12.05
N GLU A 295 7.28 -14.14 -10.83
CA GLU A 295 8.24 -15.22 -10.55
C GLU A 295 7.76 -16.07 -9.38
N VAL A 296 8.20 -17.33 -9.38
CA VAL A 296 7.89 -18.31 -8.33
C VAL A 296 9.18 -18.90 -7.82
N LYS A 297 9.36 -18.91 -6.50
CA LYS A 297 10.51 -19.55 -5.85
C LYS A 297 10.10 -20.15 -4.52
N ARG A 298 10.12 -21.49 -4.45
CA ARG A 298 9.64 -22.25 -3.30
C ARG A 298 8.20 -21.84 -2.96
N ASP A 299 7.96 -21.43 -1.72
CA ASP A 299 6.69 -21.01 -1.13
C ASP A 299 6.39 -19.50 -1.33
N ARG A 300 7.17 -18.82 -2.18
CA ARG A 300 7.06 -17.38 -2.40
C ARG A 300 6.89 -17.04 -3.87
N VAL A 301 6.28 -15.90 -4.09
CA VAL A 301 6.02 -15.34 -5.41
C VAL A 301 6.36 -13.85 -5.45
N LYS A 302 6.78 -13.38 -6.62
CA LYS A 302 6.79 -11.95 -6.97
C LYS A 302 5.57 -11.67 -7.83
N VAL A 303 5.00 -10.47 -7.68
CA VAL A 303 3.72 -10.15 -8.32
C VAL A 303 3.75 -8.77 -8.98
N GLN A 304 3.05 -8.68 -10.11
CA GLN A 304 2.62 -7.41 -10.69
C GLN A 304 1.24 -7.11 -10.11
N LEU A 305 1.12 -6.06 -9.30
CA LEU A 305 -0.19 -5.62 -8.81
C LEU A 305 -0.88 -4.76 -9.87
N GLU A 306 -2.21 -4.83 -9.94
CA GLU A 306 -3.05 -3.93 -10.75
C GLU A 306 -3.16 -2.55 -10.05
N ILE A 307 -1.99 -1.93 -9.78
CA ILE A 307 -1.83 -0.61 -9.18
C ILE A 307 -0.87 0.20 -10.07
N ASN A 308 0.38 -0.24 -10.15
CA ASN A 308 1.41 0.33 -11.01
C ASN A 308 1.44 -0.38 -12.37
N SER A 309 1.88 0.30 -13.44
CA SER A 309 1.88 -0.28 -14.80
C SER A 309 2.95 -1.35 -14.98
N ASP A 310 4.16 -1.15 -14.44
CA ASP A 310 5.32 -2.02 -14.69
C ASP A 310 6.18 -2.21 -13.44
N THR A 311 6.15 -3.41 -12.88
CA THR A 311 6.99 -3.84 -11.75
C THR A 311 8.22 -4.56 -12.29
N ASP A 312 9.41 -4.08 -11.95
CA ASP A 312 10.66 -4.80 -12.26
C ASP A 312 10.78 -6.04 -11.37
N ALA A 313 10.61 -7.21 -11.98
CA ALA A 313 10.70 -8.50 -11.32
C ALA A 313 12.04 -8.69 -10.59
N SER A 314 13.16 -8.08 -11.02
CA SER A 314 14.47 -8.25 -10.39
C SER A 314 14.52 -7.69 -8.96
N ILE A 315 13.75 -6.64 -8.68
CA ILE A 315 13.69 -5.93 -7.39
C ILE A 315 12.36 -6.09 -6.66
N ALA A 316 11.37 -6.75 -7.27
CA ALA A 316 10.06 -7.00 -6.69
C ALA A 316 10.11 -7.80 -5.37
N TYR A 317 9.11 -7.58 -4.52
CA TYR A 317 9.04 -8.17 -3.19
C TYR A 317 8.60 -9.63 -3.26
N TRP A 318 9.23 -10.48 -2.47
CA TRP A 318 8.86 -11.90 -2.34
C TRP A 318 7.74 -12.08 -1.32
N PHE A 319 6.50 -12.09 -1.80
CA PHE A 319 5.33 -12.37 -0.98
C PHE A 319 5.20 -13.87 -0.68
N PRO A 320 4.79 -14.24 0.54
CA PRO A 320 4.39 -15.61 0.83
C PRO A 320 3.10 -15.96 0.07
N TYR A 321 2.99 -17.20 -0.39
CA TYR A 321 1.80 -17.72 -1.06
C TYR A 321 1.01 -18.64 -0.11
N SER A 322 -0.31 -18.44 -0.05
CA SER A 322 -1.20 -19.23 0.80
C SER A 322 -1.56 -20.55 0.14
N THR A 323 -0.94 -21.64 0.60
CA THR A 323 -1.36 -23.00 0.26
C THR A 323 -2.53 -23.48 1.14
N VAL A 324 -3.35 -24.39 0.61
CA VAL A 324 -4.48 -25.04 1.30
C VAL A 324 -4.02 -25.90 2.49
N ALA A 325 -2.82 -26.49 2.41
CA ALA A 325 -2.26 -27.32 3.48
C ALA A 325 -0.73 -27.30 3.45
N ALA A 326 -0.12 -27.07 4.61
CA ALA A 326 1.33 -27.15 4.80
C ALA A 326 1.66 -27.81 6.15
N SER A 327 2.69 -28.66 6.15
CA SER A 327 3.21 -29.31 7.35
C SER A 327 4.72 -29.06 7.49
N LYS A 328 5.26 -29.26 8.70
CA LYS A 328 6.66 -28.94 9.02
C LYS A 328 7.67 -29.80 8.25
N ASP A 329 7.28 -30.99 7.83
CA ASP A 329 8.06 -31.97 7.09
C ASP A 329 7.92 -31.82 5.57
N GLY A 330 7.20 -30.79 5.09
CA GLY A 330 7.02 -30.52 3.66
C GLY A 330 5.88 -31.29 3.01
N GLY A 331 5.11 -32.07 3.77
CA GLY A 331 3.85 -32.64 3.29
C GLY A 331 2.76 -31.56 3.12
N GLY A 332 1.87 -31.73 2.15
CA GLY A 332 0.75 -30.81 1.94
C GLY A 332 0.45 -30.54 0.47
N TRP A 333 -0.31 -29.47 0.24
CA TRP A 333 -0.76 -29.06 -1.09
C TRP A 333 0.26 -28.12 -1.73
N TYR A 334 1.32 -28.68 -2.31
CA TYR A 334 2.35 -27.88 -2.99
C TYR A 334 2.02 -27.72 -4.48
N CYS A 335 1.03 -26.87 -4.77
CA CYS A 335 0.66 -26.43 -6.11
C CYS A 335 0.90 -24.93 -6.20
N MET A 336 2.15 -24.54 -6.49
CA MET A 336 2.48 -23.14 -6.69
C MET A 336 1.85 -22.64 -7.99
N PRO A 337 1.41 -21.37 -8.03
CA PRO A 337 0.81 -20.81 -9.23
C PRO A 337 1.83 -20.67 -10.35
N GLU A 338 1.35 -20.51 -11.57
CA GLU A 338 2.20 -20.37 -12.75
C GLU A 338 2.51 -18.90 -13.05
N VAL A 339 3.63 -18.63 -13.74
CA VAL A 339 3.96 -17.27 -14.19
C VAL A 339 2.86 -16.75 -15.12
N GLY A 340 2.37 -15.54 -14.86
CA GLY A 340 1.24 -14.93 -15.58
C GLY A 340 -0.14 -15.26 -15.00
N GLU A 341 -0.25 -16.22 -14.08
CA GLU A 341 -1.54 -16.55 -13.44
C GLU A 341 -2.05 -15.36 -12.62
N ARG A 342 -3.37 -15.09 -12.67
CA ARG A 342 -3.96 -14.00 -11.88
C ARG A 342 -4.08 -14.42 -10.42
N ILE A 343 -3.75 -13.49 -9.54
CA ILE A 343 -3.78 -13.67 -8.09
C ILE A 343 -4.46 -12.49 -7.41
N ARG A 344 -4.61 -12.61 -6.09
CA ARG A 344 -4.90 -11.47 -5.21
C ARG A 344 -3.85 -11.39 -4.11
N LEU A 345 -3.30 -10.21 -3.90
CA LEU A 345 -2.54 -9.88 -2.68
C LEU A 345 -3.53 -9.50 -1.58
N TYR A 346 -3.57 -10.28 -0.50
CA TYR A 346 -4.43 -10.03 0.65
C TYR A 346 -3.65 -9.34 1.77
N CYS A 347 -4.20 -8.26 2.30
CA CYS A 347 -3.64 -7.50 3.43
C CYS A 347 -4.48 -7.77 4.69
N PRO A 348 -4.09 -8.72 5.55
CA PRO A 348 -4.92 -9.13 6.70
C PRO A 348 -4.95 -8.08 7.82
N THR A 349 -3.96 -7.21 7.89
CA THR A 349 -3.77 -6.26 9.00
C THR A 349 -3.29 -4.91 8.49
N LYS A 350 -3.11 -3.95 9.41
CA LYS A 350 -2.52 -2.63 9.14
C LYS A 350 -1.02 -2.68 8.83
N ASP A 351 -0.36 -3.82 9.04
CA ASP A 351 1.05 -4.06 8.74
C ASP A 351 1.16 -4.71 7.37
N GLU A 352 1.60 -3.93 6.37
CA GLU A 352 1.73 -4.35 4.98
C GLU A 352 2.74 -5.51 4.80
N SER A 353 3.71 -5.67 5.71
CA SER A 353 4.65 -6.80 5.69
C SER A 353 3.98 -8.16 5.93
N LYS A 354 2.72 -8.15 6.42
CA LYS A 354 1.91 -9.36 6.60
C LYS A 354 1.06 -9.71 5.38
N ALA A 355 1.17 -8.95 4.29
CA ALA A 355 0.46 -9.24 3.07
C ALA A 355 0.94 -10.58 2.46
N PHE A 356 0.01 -11.34 1.90
CA PHE A 356 0.29 -12.64 1.29
C PHE A 356 -0.61 -12.90 0.09
N VAL A 357 -0.15 -13.75 -0.82
CA VAL A 357 -0.84 -14.02 -2.08
C VAL A 357 -1.84 -15.17 -1.90
N ILE A 358 -3.04 -14.97 -2.43
CA ILE A 358 -4.12 -15.96 -2.54
C ILE A 358 -4.57 -16.07 -4.00
N ASN A 359 -5.30 -17.13 -4.32
CA ASN A 359 -5.85 -17.32 -5.67
C ASN A 359 -6.94 -16.30 -6.02
N ALA A 360 -6.95 -15.87 -7.28
CA ALA A 360 -8.05 -15.11 -7.86
C ALA A 360 -9.24 -16.05 -8.14
N ILE A 361 -10.46 -15.52 -8.01
CA ILE A 361 -11.71 -16.28 -8.25
C ILE A 361 -12.23 -16.04 -9.68
N ASP A 362 -11.76 -14.97 -10.34
CA ASP A 362 -12.37 -14.39 -11.54
C ASP A 362 -11.49 -14.55 -12.80
N THR A 363 -10.80 -15.68 -12.92
CA THR A 363 -9.84 -15.94 -14.02
C THR A 363 -10.46 -16.62 -15.24
N HIS A 364 -11.60 -17.28 -15.07
CA HIS A 364 -12.20 -18.11 -16.10
C HIS A 364 -13.46 -17.45 -16.69
N GLU A 365 -13.37 -16.95 -17.92
CA GLU A 365 -14.55 -16.60 -18.70
C GLU A 365 -15.20 -17.85 -19.28
N ALA A 366 -16.46 -18.11 -18.90
CA ALA A 366 -17.21 -19.26 -19.39
C ALA A 366 -17.29 -19.24 -20.92
N LYS A 367 -16.85 -20.31 -21.60
CA LYS A 367 -16.97 -20.37 -23.06
C LYS A 367 -18.43 -20.64 -23.43
N SER A 368 -18.91 -19.93 -24.44
CA SER A 368 -20.28 -20.05 -24.92
C SER A 368 -20.35 -20.60 -26.35
N GLY A 369 -21.53 -21.03 -26.79
CA GLY A 369 -21.75 -21.55 -28.14
C GLY A 369 -20.96 -22.84 -28.43
N GLY A 370 -20.34 -22.93 -29.61
CA GLY A 370 -19.58 -24.11 -30.04
C GLY A 370 -18.37 -24.46 -29.16
N GLY A 371 -17.85 -23.50 -28.39
CA GLY A 371 -16.74 -23.69 -27.47
C GLY A 371 -17.14 -24.12 -26.06
N ALA A 372 -18.44 -24.16 -25.74
CA ALA A 372 -18.93 -24.56 -24.42
C ALA A 372 -18.57 -26.02 -24.06
N ASN A 373 -18.50 -26.90 -25.07
CA ASN A 373 -18.11 -28.30 -24.87
C ASN A 373 -16.61 -28.46 -24.53
N GLU A 374 -15.79 -27.45 -24.81
CA GLU A 374 -14.36 -27.43 -24.49
C GLU A 374 -14.05 -26.72 -23.17
N ASP A 375 -15.08 -26.15 -22.52
CA ASP A 375 -14.97 -25.50 -21.23
C ASP A 375 -14.98 -26.56 -20.12
N ARG A 376 -13.87 -26.63 -19.39
CA ARG A 376 -13.67 -27.62 -18.32
C ARG A 376 -14.45 -27.28 -17.05
N MET A 377 -14.91 -26.04 -16.92
CA MET A 377 -15.74 -25.56 -15.82
C MET A 377 -17.23 -25.49 -16.21
N SER A 378 -17.61 -25.94 -17.41
CA SER A 378 -19.01 -25.97 -17.88
C SER A 378 -19.92 -26.89 -17.06
N ASN A 379 -19.37 -27.98 -16.47
CA ASN A 379 -20.12 -28.94 -15.68
C ASN A 379 -19.50 -29.17 -14.30
N PRO A 380 -20.12 -28.71 -13.20
CA PRO A 380 -19.60 -28.84 -11.84
C PRO A 380 -19.55 -30.28 -11.30
N ASP A 381 -20.25 -31.22 -11.94
CA ASP A 381 -20.16 -32.64 -11.60
C ASP A 381 -18.80 -33.24 -12.01
N ASN A 382 -18.16 -32.66 -13.03
CA ASN A 382 -16.84 -33.05 -13.53
C ASN A 382 -15.76 -32.25 -12.80
N LYS A 383 -15.07 -32.88 -11.85
CA LYS A 383 -13.96 -32.26 -11.11
C LYS A 383 -12.65 -32.71 -11.73
N SER A 384 -11.70 -31.81 -11.89
CA SER A 384 -10.39 -32.15 -12.44
C SER A 384 -9.25 -31.40 -11.79
N LEU A 385 -8.08 -32.02 -11.75
CA LEU A 385 -6.80 -31.43 -11.36
C LEU A 385 -5.85 -31.65 -12.53
N LYS A 386 -5.35 -30.56 -13.14
CA LYS A 386 -4.48 -30.61 -14.31
C LYS A 386 -3.32 -29.64 -14.18
N THR A 387 -2.15 -30.07 -14.63
CA THR A 387 -0.93 -29.26 -14.75
C THR A 387 -0.80 -28.62 -16.13
N ASP A 388 0.01 -27.56 -16.27
CA ASP A 388 0.45 -27.01 -17.55
C ASP A 388 1.03 -28.06 -18.52
N ALA A 389 1.77 -29.03 -18.01
CA ALA A 389 2.36 -30.12 -18.78
C ALA A 389 1.31 -31.15 -19.27
N GLY A 390 0.06 -31.02 -18.83
CA GLY A 390 -1.08 -31.76 -19.37
C GLY A 390 -1.41 -33.07 -18.67
N GLN A 391 -0.76 -33.40 -17.55
CA GLN A 391 -1.18 -34.50 -16.68
C GLN A 391 -2.48 -34.13 -15.98
N GLU A 392 -3.41 -35.08 -15.90
CA GLU A 392 -4.74 -34.80 -15.38
C GLU A 392 -5.31 -35.96 -14.56
N VAL A 393 -6.00 -35.62 -13.46
CA VAL A 393 -6.87 -36.52 -12.71
C VAL A 393 -8.28 -35.98 -12.81
N LYS A 394 -9.24 -36.79 -13.29
CA LYS A 394 -10.66 -36.42 -13.40
C LYS A 394 -11.52 -37.30 -12.52
N PHE A 395 -12.49 -36.67 -11.85
CA PHE A 395 -13.56 -37.32 -11.12
C PHE A 395 -14.88 -36.91 -11.79
N THR A 396 -15.56 -37.87 -12.40
CA THR A 396 -16.81 -37.65 -13.15
C THR A 396 -17.91 -38.60 -12.66
N PRO A 397 -19.18 -38.35 -13.00
CA PRO A 397 -20.26 -39.31 -12.74
C PRO A 397 -20.05 -40.70 -13.37
N ASN A 398 -19.16 -40.83 -14.36
CA ASN A 398 -18.86 -42.07 -15.07
C ASN A 398 -17.68 -42.83 -14.48
N GLY A 399 -16.88 -42.22 -13.60
CA GLY A 399 -15.68 -42.86 -13.04
C GLY A 399 -14.54 -41.89 -12.72
N VAL A 400 -13.37 -42.47 -12.45
CA VAL A 400 -12.11 -41.76 -12.20
C VAL A 400 -11.12 -42.07 -13.31
N SER A 401 -10.48 -41.04 -13.87
CA SER A 401 -9.41 -41.21 -14.86
C SER A 401 -8.13 -40.50 -14.41
N ILE A 402 -6.99 -41.16 -14.61
CA ILE A 402 -5.65 -40.60 -14.41
C ILE A 402 -4.93 -40.71 -15.74
N GLU A 403 -4.52 -39.59 -16.32
CA GLU A 403 -3.90 -39.55 -17.64
C GLU A 403 -2.64 -38.68 -17.69
N CYS A 404 -1.65 -39.16 -18.44
CA CYS A 404 -0.53 -38.34 -18.88
C CYS A 404 -0.92 -37.56 -20.14
N SER A 405 -0.22 -36.45 -20.37
CA SER A 405 -0.41 -35.59 -21.54
C SER A 405 -0.43 -36.40 -22.85
N GLY A 406 -1.46 -36.19 -23.66
CA GLY A 406 -1.63 -36.85 -24.96
C GLY A 406 -1.98 -38.34 -24.92
N GLY A 407 -2.49 -38.85 -23.78
CA GLY A 407 -3.00 -40.24 -23.68
C GLY A 407 -1.92 -41.31 -23.80
N GLN A 408 -0.67 -40.96 -23.51
CA GLN A 408 0.48 -41.88 -23.61
C GLN A 408 0.40 -43.03 -22.58
N ALA A 409 -0.20 -42.75 -21.43
CA ALA A 409 -0.53 -43.72 -20.40
C ALA A 409 -1.78 -43.24 -19.66
N ALA A 410 -2.67 -44.18 -19.32
CA ALA A 410 -3.89 -43.88 -18.59
C ALA A 410 -4.35 -45.04 -17.69
N VAL A 411 -5.05 -44.69 -16.62
CA VAL A 411 -5.79 -45.60 -15.75
C VAL A 411 -7.22 -45.10 -15.62
N ASN A 412 -8.20 -45.92 -16.04
CA ASN A 412 -9.62 -45.61 -15.95
C ASN A 412 -10.30 -46.59 -15.00
N LEU A 413 -11.04 -46.04 -14.03
CA LEU A 413 -11.90 -46.77 -13.11
C LEU A 413 -13.35 -46.39 -13.44
N ASN A 414 -14.04 -47.24 -14.19
CA ASN A 414 -15.38 -46.95 -14.70
C ASN A 414 -16.47 -47.36 -13.71
N LYS A 415 -17.59 -46.63 -13.73
CA LYS A 415 -18.75 -46.86 -12.83
C LYS A 415 -19.42 -48.23 -13.03
N ASP A 416 -19.31 -48.81 -14.22
CA ASP A 416 -19.81 -50.16 -14.53
C ASP A 416 -18.95 -51.27 -13.92
N GLY A 417 -17.82 -50.92 -13.29
CA GLY A 417 -16.86 -51.85 -12.70
C GLY A 417 -15.69 -52.21 -13.62
N THR A 418 -15.65 -51.67 -14.85
CA THR A 418 -14.55 -51.89 -15.78
C THR A 418 -13.31 -51.11 -15.34
N ILE A 419 -12.15 -51.77 -15.32
CA ILE A 419 -10.85 -51.13 -15.07
C ILE A 419 -9.99 -51.26 -16.33
N GLU A 420 -9.47 -50.15 -16.82
CA GLU A 420 -8.60 -50.12 -17.99
C GLU A 420 -7.25 -49.50 -17.62
N ILE A 421 -6.17 -50.17 -18.01
CA ILE A 421 -4.80 -49.69 -17.86
C ILE A 421 -4.17 -49.73 -19.24
N THR A 422 -3.74 -48.57 -19.74
CA THR A 422 -3.16 -48.44 -21.07
C THR A 422 -1.80 -47.75 -21.01
N GLY A 423 -0.87 -48.21 -21.84
CA GLY A 423 0.46 -47.63 -21.99
C GLY A 423 0.97 -47.88 -23.41
N GLN A 424 1.41 -46.81 -24.10
CA GLN A 424 1.79 -46.91 -25.52
C GLN A 424 3.17 -47.55 -25.76
N LYS A 425 4.01 -47.66 -24.73
CA LYS A 425 5.36 -48.26 -24.82
C LYS A 425 5.45 -49.61 -24.12
N ASN A 426 5.24 -49.62 -22.82
CA ASN A 426 5.37 -50.80 -21.99
C ASN A 426 4.53 -50.66 -20.71
N ILE A 427 4.04 -51.78 -20.19
CA ILE A 427 3.43 -51.90 -18.87
C ILE A 427 4.21 -52.99 -18.12
N ASN A 428 4.83 -52.63 -16.99
CA ASN A 428 5.59 -53.56 -16.15
C ASN A 428 4.87 -53.77 -14.82
N ILE A 429 4.58 -55.01 -14.46
CA ILE A 429 4.00 -55.39 -13.16
C ILE A 429 5.01 -56.27 -12.43
N ALA A 430 5.50 -55.81 -11.28
CA ALA A 430 6.48 -56.52 -10.46
C ALA A 430 6.00 -56.65 -9.02
N CYS A 431 6.19 -57.84 -8.43
CA CYS A 431 5.84 -58.13 -7.05
C CYS A 431 6.98 -58.91 -6.37
N ALA A 432 7.36 -58.53 -5.15
CA ALA A 432 8.48 -59.15 -4.44
C ALA A 432 8.16 -60.53 -3.84
N GLN A 433 6.88 -60.88 -3.72
CA GLN A 433 6.46 -62.16 -3.15
C GLN A 433 5.53 -62.88 -4.13
N ASN A 434 4.22 -62.67 -4.01
CA ASN A 434 3.23 -63.40 -4.78
C ASN A 434 2.41 -62.44 -5.65
N LEU A 435 2.31 -62.73 -6.95
CA LEU A 435 1.34 -62.12 -7.86
C LEU A 435 0.27 -63.16 -8.19
N SER A 436 -1.01 -62.84 -7.97
CA SER A 436 -2.14 -63.74 -8.24
C SER A 436 -3.11 -63.07 -9.19
N LEU A 437 -3.41 -63.73 -10.32
CA LEU A 437 -4.41 -63.30 -11.29
C LEU A 437 -5.52 -64.37 -11.34
N LYS A 438 -6.78 -63.96 -11.20
CA LYS A 438 -7.93 -64.87 -11.20
C LYS A 438 -9.11 -64.22 -11.91
N ALA A 439 -9.71 -64.96 -12.84
CA ALA A 439 -10.99 -64.62 -13.45
C ALA A 439 -12.01 -65.71 -13.13
N GLY A 440 -13.28 -65.33 -12.90
CA GLY A 440 -14.35 -66.29 -12.60
C GLY A 440 -14.83 -67.08 -13.82
N ASN A 441 -14.74 -66.46 -15.00
CA ASN A 441 -15.24 -67.03 -16.25
C ASN A 441 -14.10 -67.28 -17.24
N GLU A 442 -13.44 -66.22 -17.70
CA GLU A 442 -12.44 -66.30 -18.77
C GLU A 442 -11.23 -65.42 -18.43
N MET A 443 -10.03 -65.92 -18.72
CA MET A 443 -8.78 -65.16 -18.70
C MET A 443 -8.17 -65.18 -20.10
N THR A 444 -8.00 -64.01 -20.69
CA THR A 444 -7.43 -63.84 -22.02
C THR A 444 -6.06 -63.17 -21.91
N ILE A 445 -5.04 -63.83 -22.46
CA ILE A 445 -3.69 -63.30 -22.62
C ILE A 445 -3.35 -63.39 -24.10
N SER A 446 -3.05 -62.27 -24.73
CA SER A 446 -2.78 -62.21 -26.16
C SER A 446 -1.63 -61.25 -26.47
N ALA A 447 -0.85 -61.62 -27.49
CA ALA A 447 0.21 -60.82 -28.05
C ALA A 447 0.31 -61.11 -29.55
N GLN A 448 0.75 -60.12 -30.33
CA GLN A 448 0.91 -60.30 -31.78
C GLN A 448 2.13 -61.15 -32.17
N LYS A 449 3.19 -61.12 -31.35
CA LYS A 449 4.48 -61.78 -31.65
C LYS A 449 4.75 -63.00 -30.79
N SER A 450 4.77 -62.83 -29.46
CA SER A 450 4.97 -63.94 -28.53
C SER A 450 4.34 -63.72 -27.16
N VAL A 451 4.01 -64.81 -26.49
CA VAL A 451 3.66 -64.87 -25.06
C VAL A 451 4.66 -65.79 -24.37
N ASP A 452 5.44 -65.22 -23.45
CA ASP A 452 6.55 -65.90 -22.78
C ASP A 452 6.22 -66.08 -21.28
N ILE A 453 6.12 -67.33 -20.81
CA ILE A 453 5.95 -67.68 -19.40
C ILE A 453 7.26 -68.32 -18.92
N LEU A 454 8.04 -67.54 -18.19
CA LEU A 454 9.42 -67.90 -17.82
C LEU A 454 9.54 -68.14 -16.32
N CYS A 455 10.28 -69.18 -15.95
CA CYS A 455 10.79 -69.38 -14.60
C CYS A 455 12.30 -69.16 -14.62
N GLU A 456 12.82 -68.25 -13.78
CA GLU A 456 14.24 -67.89 -13.76
C GLU A 456 15.15 -69.07 -13.40
N SER A 457 14.62 -70.12 -12.75
CA SER A 457 15.35 -71.36 -12.50
C SER A 457 15.43 -72.29 -13.72
N GLY A 458 14.93 -71.89 -14.89
CA GLY A 458 15.25 -72.49 -16.19
C GLY A 458 14.09 -73.10 -16.99
N SER A 459 12.90 -73.30 -16.40
CA SER A 459 11.74 -73.83 -17.13
C SER A 459 10.96 -72.72 -17.85
N ASN A 460 10.42 -72.98 -19.05
CA ASN A 460 9.59 -71.99 -19.76
C ASN A 460 8.53 -72.60 -20.69
N VAL A 461 7.52 -71.79 -21.00
CA VAL A 461 6.50 -72.01 -22.04
C VAL A 461 6.46 -70.75 -22.92
N ILE A 462 6.65 -70.90 -24.23
CA ILE A 462 6.67 -69.79 -25.19
C ILE A 462 5.68 -70.10 -26.33
N LEU A 463 4.74 -69.19 -26.56
CA LEU A 463 3.84 -69.22 -27.72
C LEU A 463 4.32 -68.16 -28.70
N SER A 464 4.54 -68.50 -29.96
CA SER A 464 5.11 -67.59 -30.97
C SER A 464 4.36 -67.63 -32.30
N GLU A 465 4.81 -66.82 -33.27
CA GLU A 465 4.31 -66.83 -34.65
C GLU A 465 4.37 -68.25 -35.27
N ALA A 466 3.60 -68.46 -36.35
CA ALA A 466 3.50 -69.74 -37.09
C ALA A 466 2.87 -70.91 -36.31
N ASP A 467 1.99 -70.63 -35.35
CA ASP A 467 1.25 -71.62 -34.55
C ASP A 467 2.17 -72.55 -33.71
N GLU A 468 3.35 -72.05 -33.30
CA GLU A 468 4.32 -72.81 -32.51
C GLU A 468 4.14 -72.62 -30.99
N ILE A 469 4.20 -73.74 -30.25
CA ILE A 469 4.28 -73.77 -28.79
C ILE A 469 5.54 -74.52 -28.37
N LEU A 470 6.48 -73.81 -27.73
CA LEU A 470 7.71 -74.37 -27.19
C LEU A 470 7.60 -74.56 -25.67
N VAL A 471 7.89 -75.77 -25.19
CA VAL A 471 7.91 -76.11 -23.76
C VAL A 471 9.28 -76.68 -23.40
N ASN A 472 10.05 -75.97 -22.56
CA ASN A 472 11.38 -76.39 -22.13
C ASN A 472 11.45 -76.65 -20.62
N GLY A 473 12.14 -77.72 -20.25
CA GLY A 473 12.49 -78.05 -18.87
C GLY A 473 13.27 -79.36 -18.78
N THR A 474 13.94 -79.61 -17.65
CA THR A 474 14.75 -80.84 -17.44
C THR A 474 13.92 -82.12 -17.53
N ARG A 475 12.61 -82.04 -17.30
CA ARG A 475 11.65 -83.14 -17.47
C ARG A 475 10.30 -82.56 -17.88
N VAL A 476 9.89 -82.82 -19.12
CA VAL A 476 8.55 -82.49 -19.62
C VAL A 476 7.73 -83.77 -19.66
N GLN A 477 6.61 -83.82 -18.94
CA GLN A 477 5.66 -84.93 -18.99
C GLN A 477 4.46 -84.49 -19.81
N ASN A 478 4.33 -85.01 -21.03
CA ASN A 478 3.14 -84.83 -21.85
C ASN A 478 2.34 -86.13 -21.79
N ASN A 479 1.26 -86.14 -21.00
CA ASN A 479 0.33 -87.25 -20.94
C ASN A 479 -0.75 -86.99 -21.98
N GLY A 480 -0.40 -87.26 -23.25
CA GLY A 480 -1.31 -87.07 -24.39
C GLY A 480 -2.58 -87.90 -24.30
#